data_AF-A0A7V9FW62-F1
#
_entry.id   AF-A0A7V9FW62-F1
#
_cell.length_a   1.000
_cell.length_b   1.000
_cell.length_c   1.000
_cell.angle_alpha   90.00
_cell.angle_beta   90.00
_cell.angle_gamma   90.00
#
_symmetry.space_group_name_H-M   'P 1'
#
loop_
_entity.id
_entity.type
_entity.pdbx_description
1 polymer ?
#
loop_
_entity_poly.entity_id
_entity_poly.type
_entity_poly.pdbx_seq_one_letter_code
_entity_poly.pdbx_strand_id
1 'polypeptide(L)'
;MTTQETAGPPVRVTDQALSDQAASEPLEIPTAIERAARREAARNNAADSKLSDVSSLQVGPAAGRVAPRRVLHRVVMPRPDDPPEVRPLYLDEPETLHGRTAEVVNRSTVTLPPACQLSFATYFNAFPASYWKRWTRVEEVALRLTVRGAGRVDLYRSKSNGDVIHLEGKQLDAATDPVQLEFRESLAPFEDGGWVWFDVATDRGSLTVTDAAWIVDEPLPARPLAVAITTFNRPADCVTALAALAEEQAVLGVIAKVFVVDQGSVKVRDHQRFAEVAAQL
;
A
#
# COMPACT_ATOMS: atom_id res chain seq x y z
N MET A 1 17.46 42.77 71.79
CA MET A 1 16.55 43.62 71.01
C MET A 1 17.26 43.88 69.69
N THR A 2 16.74 43.34 68.57
CA THR A 2 16.48 43.98 67.26
C THR A 2 16.32 42.85 66.20
N THR A 3 15.09 42.76 65.68
CA THR A 3 14.59 42.27 64.36
C THR A 3 15.01 40.91 63.74
N GLN A 4 13.96 40.14 63.44
CA GLN A 4 13.86 39.11 62.41
C GLN A 4 14.00 39.70 60.99
N GLU A 5 14.56 38.91 60.07
CA GLU A 5 14.19 38.96 58.65
C GLU A 5 14.30 37.54 58.04
N THR A 6 13.36 37.25 57.14
CA THR A 6 12.98 35.98 56.53
C THR A 6 13.84 35.58 55.32
N ALA A 7 14.06 34.28 55.08
CA ALA A 7 14.36 33.74 53.74
C ALA A 7 14.05 32.24 53.65
N GLY A 8 13.33 31.83 52.59
CA GLY A 8 12.88 30.45 52.31
C GLY A 8 13.99 29.49 51.84
N PRO A 9 13.67 28.20 51.63
CA PRO A 9 14.66 27.14 51.46
C PRO A 9 15.31 27.09 50.06
N PRO A 10 16.58 26.67 49.95
CA PRO A 10 17.36 26.75 48.72
C PRO A 10 17.19 25.56 47.75
N VAL A 11 17.18 25.88 46.46
CA VAL A 11 17.34 24.97 45.32
C VAL A 11 18.80 24.51 45.21
N ARG A 12 19.03 23.22 44.95
CA ARG A 12 20.37 22.66 44.63
C ARG A 12 20.37 22.10 43.20
N VAL A 13 21.34 22.59 42.42
CA VAL A 13 21.80 22.02 41.14
C VAL A 13 23.11 21.31 41.43
N THR A 14 23.33 20.12 40.85
CA THR A 14 24.61 19.41 40.90
C THR A 14 24.93 18.83 39.53
N ASP A 15 26.00 19.35 38.93
CA ASP A 15 26.75 18.75 37.82
C ASP A 15 27.55 17.54 38.32
N GLN A 16 27.61 16.48 37.52
CA GLN A 16 28.68 15.48 37.64
C GLN A 16 29.11 14.93 36.28
N ALA A 17 30.43 14.91 36.13
CA ALA A 17 31.20 14.73 34.90
C ALA A 17 31.32 13.27 34.44
N LEU A 18 31.63 13.13 33.15
CA LEU A 18 32.01 11.90 32.44
C LEU A 18 33.27 11.24 33.04
N SER A 19 33.26 9.91 33.15
CA SER A 19 34.47 9.09 33.19
C SER A 19 34.33 7.88 32.25
N ASP A 20 35.23 7.80 31.26
CA ASP A 20 35.41 6.68 30.34
C ASP A 20 35.98 5.45 31.07
N GLN A 21 35.31 4.30 30.91
CA GLN A 21 35.94 2.98 31.01
C GLN A 21 35.43 2.11 29.86
N ALA A 22 36.30 1.86 28.88
CA ALA A 22 36.06 0.94 27.78
C ALA A 22 36.18 -0.52 28.27
N ALA A 23 35.06 -1.22 28.37
CA ALA A 23 35.03 -2.67 28.46
C ALA A 23 35.08 -3.25 27.03
N SER A 24 36.06 -4.12 26.75
CA SER A 24 36.14 -4.83 25.48
C SER A 24 35.20 -6.04 25.52
N GLU A 25 34.14 -6.02 24.70
CA GLU A 25 33.27 -7.18 24.48
C GLU A 25 34.00 -8.24 23.64
N PRO A 26 33.87 -9.54 23.96
CA PRO A 26 34.46 -10.59 23.15
C PRO A 26 33.72 -10.71 21.80
N LEU A 27 34.49 -10.78 20.71
CA LEU A 27 34.01 -11.08 19.36
C LEU A 27 33.30 -12.45 19.35
N GLU A 28 31.97 -12.46 19.34
CA GLU A 28 31.18 -13.69 19.17
C GLU A 28 31.46 -14.31 17.80
N ILE A 29 32.06 -15.50 17.81
CA ILE A 29 32.32 -16.28 16.59
C ILE A 29 31.00 -16.97 16.20
N PRO A 30 30.45 -16.70 14.99
CA PRO A 30 29.17 -17.25 14.60
C PRO A 30 29.14 -18.77 14.62
N THR A 31 28.05 -19.31 15.14
CA THR A 31 27.83 -20.76 15.26
C THR A 31 27.83 -21.42 13.87
N ALA A 32 28.03 -22.74 13.82
CA ALA A 32 27.99 -23.47 12.54
C ALA A 32 26.62 -23.33 11.84
N ILE A 33 25.55 -23.20 12.62
CA ILE A 33 24.18 -22.97 12.14
C ILE A 33 24.05 -21.57 11.55
N GLU A 34 24.55 -20.54 12.21
CA GLU A 34 24.55 -19.16 11.68
C GLU A 34 25.38 -19.02 10.40
N ARG A 35 26.52 -19.72 10.31
CA ARG A 35 27.32 -19.76 9.08
C ARG A 35 26.62 -20.48 7.94
N ALA A 36 25.88 -21.56 8.24
CA ALA A 36 25.05 -22.24 7.25
C ALA A 36 23.91 -21.34 6.78
N ALA A 37 23.19 -20.70 7.70
CA ALA A 37 22.12 -19.75 7.38
C ALA A 37 22.60 -18.56 6.55
N ARG A 38 23.77 -17.99 6.86
CA ARG A 38 24.38 -16.92 6.06
C ARG A 38 24.78 -17.39 4.65
N ARG A 39 25.25 -18.64 4.50
CA ARG A 39 25.57 -19.21 3.19
C ARG A 39 24.31 -19.50 2.37
N GLU A 40 23.25 -19.98 3.01
CA GLU A 40 21.93 -20.17 2.40
C GLU A 40 21.37 -18.83 1.93
N ALA A 41 21.36 -17.82 2.80
CA ALA A 41 20.91 -16.47 2.48
C ALA A 41 21.75 -15.82 1.37
N ALA A 42 23.07 -16.03 1.35
CA ALA A 42 23.94 -15.54 0.27
C ALA A 42 23.65 -16.25 -1.07
N ARG A 43 23.33 -17.55 -1.05
CA ARG A 43 22.92 -18.29 -2.26
C ARG A 43 21.56 -17.83 -2.77
N ASN A 44 20.59 -17.63 -1.89
CA ASN A 44 19.27 -17.11 -2.25
C ASN A 44 19.40 -15.69 -2.83
N ASN A 45 20.20 -14.81 -2.20
CA ASN A 45 20.51 -13.49 -2.75
C ASN A 45 21.19 -13.54 -4.12
N ALA A 46 22.11 -14.49 -4.35
CA ALA A 46 22.80 -14.65 -5.62
C ALA A 46 21.91 -15.27 -6.72
N ALA A 47 20.93 -16.10 -6.35
CA ALA A 47 19.92 -16.63 -7.26
C ALA A 47 18.91 -15.53 -7.64
N ASP A 48 18.47 -14.75 -6.66
CA ASP A 48 17.61 -13.57 -6.85
C ASP A 48 18.24 -12.54 -7.79
N SER A 49 19.54 -12.26 -7.63
CA SER A 49 20.28 -11.33 -8.50
C SER A 49 20.45 -11.82 -9.93
N LYS A 50 20.25 -13.12 -10.20
CA LYS A 50 20.30 -13.69 -11.56
C LYS A 50 18.93 -13.76 -12.22
N LEU A 51 17.84 -13.70 -11.46
CA LEU A 51 16.47 -13.60 -12.01
C LEU A 51 16.06 -12.15 -12.31
N SER A 52 16.68 -11.15 -11.69
CA SER A 52 16.36 -9.73 -11.87
C SER A 52 16.81 -9.11 -13.20
N ASP A 53 17.54 -9.85 -14.06
CA ASP A 53 18.15 -9.31 -15.29
C ASP A 53 17.22 -9.29 -16.53
N VAL A 54 15.92 -9.52 -16.36
CA VAL A 54 14.95 -9.38 -17.46
C VAL A 54 14.08 -8.15 -17.21
N SER A 55 14.54 -6.98 -17.67
CA SER A 55 13.67 -5.79 -17.73
C SER A 55 12.48 -6.10 -18.63
N SER A 56 11.29 -6.00 -18.03
CA SER A 56 10.02 -6.39 -18.65
C SER A 56 9.11 -5.19 -18.88
N LEU A 57 9.56 -3.98 -18.52
CA LEU A 57 8.81 -2.74 -18.66
C LEU A 57 8.30 -2.53 -20.09
N GLN A 58 6.98 -2.44 -20.23
CA GLN A 58 6.31 -2.05 -21.47
C GLN A 58 5.81 -0.61 -21.35
N VAL A 59 5.98 0.15 -22.43
CA VAL A 59 5.52 1.54 -22.55
C VAL A 59 4.68 1.64 -23.81
N GLY A 60 3.44 2.12 -23.67
CA GLY A 60 2.52 2.28 -24.79
C GLY A 60 1.69 3.56 -24.67
N PRO A 61 0.99 3.97 -25.75
CA PRO A 61 -0.02 5.00 -25.62
C PRO A 61 -1.05 4.57 -24.58
N ALA A 62 -1.71 5.53 -23.90
CA ALA A 62 -2.77 5.20 -22.97
C ALA A 62 -3.87 4.38 -23.66
N ALA A 63 -3.86 3.08 -23.43
CA ALA A 63 -4.87 2.16 -23.88
C ALA A 63 -5.96 2.04 -22.81
N GLY A 64 -7.17 1.70 -23.25
CA GLY A 64 -8.37 1.63 -22.40
C GLY A 64 -8.19 0.80 -21.12
N ARG A 65 -9.12 1.02 -20.18
CA ARG A 65 -9.13 0.45 -18.84
C ARG A 65 -8.84 -1.06 -18.86
N VAL A 66 -8.04 -1.53 -17.90
CA VAL A 66 -7.76 -2.97 -17.79
C VAL A 66 -9.06 -3.73 -17.61
N ALA A 67 -9.21 -4.84 -18.33
CA ALA A 67 -10.38 -5.70 -18.18
C ALA A 67 -10.53 -6.10 -16.70
N PRO A 68 -11.72 -5.93 -16.06
CA PRO A 68 -11.88 -6.16 -14.62
C PRO A 68 -11.41 -7.54 -14.15
N ARG A 69 -11.57 -8.56 -14.99
CA ARG A 69 -11.17 -9.94 -14.71
C ARG A 69 -9.66 -10.18 -14.73
N ARG A 70 -8.87 -9.22 -15.19
CA ARG A 70 -7.40 -9.26 -15.10
C ARG A 70 -6.88 -8.53 -13.86
N VAL A 71 -7.71 -7.74 -13.19
CA VAL A 71 -7.30 -6.93 -12.05
C VAL A 71 -7.30 -7.79 -10.78
N LEU A 72 -6.14 -7.87 -10.12
CA LEU A 72 -6.01 -8.49 -8.81
C LEU A 72 -6.28 -7.48 -7.70
N HIS A 73 -5.69 -6.29 -7.82
CA HIS A 73 -5.67 -5.28 -6.77
C HIS A 73 -5.56 -3.89 -7.39
N ARG A 74 -6.53 -3.01 -7.15
CA ARG A 74 -6.47 -1.61 -7.60
C ARG A 74 -5.64 -0.80 -6.60
N VAL A 75 -4.83 0.11 -7.11
CA VAL A 75 -4.23 1.16 -6.29
C VAL A 75 -5.32 2.19 -5.98
N VAL A 76 -5.51 2.49 -4.70
CA VAL A 76 -6.58 3.35 -4.20
C VAL A 76 -6.05 4.48 -3.35
N MET A 77 -6.71 5.64 -3.47
CA MET A 77 -6.46 6.83 -2.67
C MET A 77 -7.50 6.94 -1.53
N PRO A 78 -7.21 7.69 -0.44
CA PRO A 78 -8.19 7.96 0.60
C PRO A 78 -9.40 8.73 0.06
N ARG A 79 -10.54 8.62 0.74
CA ARG A 79 -11.72 9.44 0.47
C ARG A 79 -11.52 10.86 1.00
N PRO A 80 -12.22 11.87 0.47
CA PRO A 80 -12.17 13.24 0.99
C PRO A 80 -12.60 13.37 2.46
N ASP A 81 -13.47 12.46 2.93
CA ASP A 81 -14.01 12.39 4.29
C ASP A 81 -13.24 11.44 5.22
N ASP A 82 -12.21 10.75 4.72
CA ASP A 82 -11.36 9.89 5.54
C ASP A 82 -10.56 10.74 6.55
N PRO A 83 -10.46 10.32 7.83
CA PRO A 83 -9.62 11.00 8.81
C PRO A 83 -8.15 11.08 8.34
N PRO A 84 -7.43 12.19 8.58
CA PRO A 84 -6.03 12.32 8.16
C PRO A 84 -5.12 11.19 8.67
N GLU A 85 -5.43 10.62 9.83
CA GLU A 85 -4.68 9.53 10.46
C GLU A 85 -4.72 8.22 9.67
N VAL A 86 -5.70 8.03 8.77
CA VAL A 86 -5.78 6.84 7.92
C VAL A 86 -5.07 7.01 6.58
N ARG A 87 -4.67 8.24 6.22
CA ARG A 87 -3.95 8.51 4.96
C ARG A 87 -2.68 7.66 4.78
N PRO A 88 -1.86 7.41 5.83
CA PRO A 88 -0.70 6.52 5.72
C PRO A 88 -1.01 5.07 5.33
N LEU A 89 -2.27 4.61 5.46
CA LEU A 89 -2.67 3.28 4.96
C LEU A 89 -2.68 3.22 3.42
N TYR A 90 -2.74 4.38 2.76
CA TYR A 90 -2.80 4.52 1.30
C TYR A 90 -1.52 5.12 0.73
N LEU A 91 -1.00 6.18 1.34
CA LEU A 91 0.08 6.98 0.79
C LEU A 91 1.16 7.20 1.85
N ASP A 92 2.39 6.80 1.55
CA ASP A 92 3.55 7.14 2.37
C ASP A 92 4.23 8.35 1.73
N GLU A 93 4.08 9.49 2.38
CA GLU A 93 4.60 10.79 1.95
C GLU A 93 5.82 11.11 2.81
N PRO A 94 7.03 10.59 2.47
CA PRO A 94 8.25 10.92 3.21
C PRO A 94 8.38 12.44 3.25
N GLU A 95 8.83 13.00 4.39
CA GLU A 95 8.86 14.44 4.69
C GLU A 95 9.15 15.27 3.43
N THR A 96 8.07 15.74 2.79
CA THR A 96 8.18 16.29 1.45
C THR A 96 9.07 17.53 1.53
N LEU A 97 10.11 17.58 0.70
CA LEU A 97 10.92 18.77 0.51
C LEU A 97 9.95 19.95 0.27
N HIS A 98 9.89 20.88 1.23
CA HIS A 98 9.10 22.12 1.18
C HIS A 98 7.59 22.04 1.49
N GLY A 99 7.08 20.97 2.11
CA GLY A 99 5.69 20.91 2.60
C GLY A 99 4.63 20.84 1.50
N ARG A 100 4.98 20.30 0.33
CA ARG A 100 4.06 20.08 -0.80
C ARG A 100 3.63 18.63 -0.83
N THR A 101 2.36 18.37 -0.50
CA THR A 101 1.78 17.03 -0.49
C THR A 101 1.17 16.67 -1.84
N ALA A 102 0.97 15.37 -2.07
CA ALA A 102 0.31 14.89 -3.27
C ALA A 102 -1.20 15.23 -3.22
N GLU A 103 -1.72 15.76 -4.32
CA GLU A 103 -3.13 16.07 -4.47
C GLU A 103 -3.92 14.81 -4.85
N VAL A 104 -4.78 14.36 -3.93
CA VAL A 104 -5.72 13.26 -4.20
C VAL A 104 -6.92 13.84 -4.95
N VAL A 105 -7.00 13.57 -6.25
CA VAL A 105 -8.08 14.06 -7.12
C VAL A 105 -9.34 13.22 -6.93
N ASN A 106 -9.18 11.90 -6.87
CA ASN A 106 -10.24 10.93 -6.59
C ASN A 106 -9.61 9.60 -6.12
N ARG A 107 -10.44 8.59 -5.83
CA ARG A 107 -9.98 7.28 -5.32
C ARG A 107 -9.02 6.52 -6.23
N SER A 108 -8.86 6.90 -7.50
CA SER A 108 -7.98 6.24 -8.48
C SER A 108 -7.00 7.20 -9.17
N THR A 109 -6.92 8.45 -8.71
CA THR A 109 -6.09 9.50 -9.33
C THR A 109 -5.40 10.34 -8.27
N VAL A 110 -4.08 10.49 -8.42
CA VAL A 110 -3.26 11.37 -7.59
C VAL A 110 -2.32 12.19 -8.48
N THR A 111 -2.10 13.45 -8.11
CA THR A 111 -1.17 14.35 -8.78
C THR A 111 -0.08 14.80 -7.83
N LEU A 112 1.17 14.59 -8.22
CA LEU A 112 2.33 15.08 -7.52
C LEU A 112 2.72 16.46 -8.08
N PRO A 113 2.89 17.48 -7.24
CA PRO A 113 3.49 18.74 -7.65
C PRO A 113 5.00 18.56 -7.93
N PRO A 114 5.70 19.57 -8.46
CA PRO A 114 7.16 19.57 -8.55
C PRO A 114 7.86 19.38 -7.20
N ALA A 115 9.02 18.74 -7.22
CA ALA A 115 9.88 18.42 -6.07
C ALA A 115 9.16 17.60 -4.98
N CYS A 116 8.41 16.57 -5.38
CA CYS A 116 7.63 15.72 -4.50
C CYS A 116 8.02 14.25 -4.69
N GLN A 117 7.96 13.47 -3.62
CA GLN A 117 8.09 12.02 -3.66
C GLN A 117 6.91 11.40 -2.91
N LEU A 118 6.38 10.31 -3.46
CA LEU A 118 5.28 9.57 -2.89
C LEU A 118 5.56 8.08 -3.04
N SER A 119 5.49 7.35 -1.93
CA SER A 119 5.61 5.90 -1.91
C SER A 119 4.24 5.24 -1.79
N PHE A 120 4.08 4.14 -2.53
CA PHE A 120 2.94 3.24 -2.40
C PHE A 120 3.32 1.95 -1.65
N ALA A 121 4.39 1.99 -0.85
CA ALA A 121 4.76 0.96 0.13
C ALA A 121 3.79 0.92 1.32
N THR A 122 2.49 0.87 1.05
CA THR A 122 1.42 1.05 2.04
C THR A 122 0.47 -0.13 2.05
N TYR A 123 -0.30 -0.24 3.13
CA TYR A 123 -1.19 -1.37 3.38
C TYR A 123 -2.15 -1.65 2.23
N PHE A 124 -2.78 -0.61 1.68
CA PHE A 124 -3.76 -0.76 0.61
C PHE A 124 -3.17 -0.81 -0.79
N ASN A 125 -1.91 -0.43 -1.02
CA ASN A 125 -1.39 -0.27 -2.38
C ASN A 125 -0.22 -1.19 -2.72
N ALA A 126 0.56 -1.63 -1.74
CA ALA A 126 1.58 -2.65 -1.95
C ALA A 126 0.92 -4.01 -2.26
N PHE A 127 1.58 -4.80 -3.12
CA PHE A 127 1.13 -6.13 -3.50
C PHE A 127 1.74 -7.19 -2.58
N PRO A 128 0.93 -8.01 -1.90
CA PRO A 128 1.41 -9.05 -0.98
C PRO A 128 1.92 -10.29 -1.74
N ALA A 129 3.03 -10.14 -2.46
CA ALA A 129 3.57 -11.12 -3.40
C ALA A 129 3.71 -12.54 -2.83
N SER A 130 4.25 -12.66 -1.62
CA SER A 130 4.41 -13.97 -0.95
C SER A 130 3.10 -14.73 -0.73
N TYR A 131 2.00 -14.03 -0.43
CA TYR A 131 0.69 -14.67 -0.27
C TYR A 131 0.16 -15.19 -1.59
N TRP A 132 0.32 -14.42 -2.67
CA TRP A 132 -0.09 -14.83 -4.01
C TRP A 132 0.71 -16.02 -4.50
N LYS A 133 2.03 -15.99 -4.31
CA LYS A 133 2.94 -17.10 -4.59
C LYS A 133 2.53 -18.38 -3.86
N ARG A 134 2.20 -18.28 -2.57
CA ARG A 134 1.92 -19.45 -1.72
C ARG A 134 0.55 -20.09 -1.94
N TRP A 135 -0.47 -19.29 -2.25
CA TRP A 135 -1.88 -19.69 -2.20
C TRP A 135 -2.61 -19.64 -3.54
N THR A 136 -1.94 -19.24 -4.62
CA THR A 136 -2.55 -19.14 -5.96
C THR A 136 -1.67 -19.82 -7.01
N ARG A 137 -2.14 -19.80 -8.27
CA ARG A 137 -1.38 -20.27 -9.44
C ARG A 137 -0.69 -19.13 -10.19
N VAL A 138 -0.72 -17.91 -9.65
CA VAL A 138 -0.09 -16.75 -10.29
C VAL A 138 1.42 -16.88 -10.14
N GLU A 139 2.13 -16.82 -11.26
CA GLU A 139 3.60 -16.90 -11.30
C GLU A 139 4.26 -15.54 -11.56
N GLU A 140 3.52 -14.62 -12.19
CA GLU A 140 3.96 -13.26 -12.51
C GLU A 140 2.80 -12.29 -12.27
N VAL A 141 3.13 -11.12 -11.75
CA VAL A 141 2.19 -10.00 -11.61
C VAL A 141 2.72 -8.81 -12.40
N ALA A 142 1.81 -8.01 -12.98
CA ALA A 142 2.16 -6.76 -13.61
C ALA A 142 1.53 -5.57 -12.88
N LEU A 143 2.31 -4.53 -12.60
CA LEU A 143 1.80 -3.22 -12.25
C LEU A 143 1.52 -2.44 -13.52
N ARG A 144 0.25 -2.13 -13.78
CA ARG A 144 -0.17 -1.29 -14.90
C ARG A 144 -0.71 0.03 -14.38
N LEU A 145 -0.21 1.15 -14.91
CA LEU A 145 -0.65 2.50 -14.55
C LEU A 145 -0.65 3.44 -15.75
N THR A 146 -1.52 4.45 -15.71
CA THR A 146 -1.51 5.56 -16.66
C THR A 146 -0.86 6.76 -16.00
N VAL A 147 0.10 7.37 -16.68
CA VAL A 147 0.89 8.50 -16.19
C VAL A 147 0.84 9.65 -17.19
N ARG A 148 0.82 10.88 -16.69
CA ARG A 148 0.91 12.09 -17.52
C ARG A 148 1.76 13.13 -16.80
N GLY A 149 2.65 13.79 -17.54
CA GLY A 149 3.56 14.80 -17.00
C GLY A 149 5.00 14.29 -16.91
N ALA A 150 5.80 14.89 -16.03
CA ALA A 150 7.21 14.62 -15.90
C ALA A 150 7.56 14.14 -14.49
N GLY A 151 8.37 13.09 -14.42
CA GLY A 151 8.77 12.48 -13.16
C GLY A 151 9.34 11.09 -13.40
N ARG A 152 9.38 10.29 -12.35
CA ARG A 152 9.91 8.94 -12.39
C ARG A 152 8.99 8.00 -11.64
N VAL A 153 8.84 6.79 -12.15
CA VAL A 153 8.14 5.68 -11.49
C VAL A 153 9.15 4.56 -11.29
N ASP A 154 9.32 4.09 -10.06
CA ASP A 154 10.27 3.03 -9.72
C ASP A 154 9.53 1.88 -9.03
N LEU A 155 9.82 0.64 -9.44
CA LEU A 155 9.29 -0.59 -8.86
C LEU A 155 10.29 -1.14 -7.84
N TYR A 156 9.78 -1.61 -6.71
CA TYR A 156 10.57 -2.18 -5.63
C TYR A 156 9.95 -3.49 -5.15
N ARG A 157 10.78 -4.31 -4.51
CA ARG A 157 10.31 -5.41 -3.67
C ARG A 157 11.03 -5.46 -2.33
N SER A 158 10.45 -6.19 -1.39
CA SER A 158 11.11 -6.54 -0.14
C SER A 158 11.43 -8.02 -0.07
N LYS A 159 12.52 -8.35 0.63
CA LYS A 159 12.78 -9.71 1.11
C LYS A 159 11.94 -10.01 2.35
N SER A 160 11.92 -11.26 2.78
CA SER A 160 11.23 -11.71 4.00
C SER A 160 11.72 -11.02 5.29
N ASN A 161 12.96 -10.54 5.33
CA ASN A 161 13.53 -9.79 6.44
C ASN A 161 13.26 -8.27 6.37
N GLY A 162 12.55 -7.80 5.33
CA GLY A 162 12.24 -6.37 5.13
C GLY A 162 13.25 -5.60 4.29
N ASP A 163 14.38 -6.20 3.89
CA ASP A 163 15.36 -5.52 3.03
C ASP A 163 14.72 -5.13 1.69
N VAL A 164 14.90 -3.87 1.28
CA VAL A 164 14.36 -3.32 0.04
C VAL A 164 15.31 -3.57 -1.12
N ILE A 165 14.75 -3.95 -2.27
CA ILE A 165 15.46 -4.11 -3.54
C ILE A 165 14.74 -3.26 -4.58
N HIS A 166 15.48 -2.37 -5.24
CA HIS A 166 15.02 -1.68 -6.44
C HIS A 166 15.05 -2.64 -7.63
N LEU A 167 13.95 -2.73 -8.37
CA LEU A 167 13.81 -3.64 -9.51
C LEU A 167 14.12 -2.91 -10.81
N GLU A 168 13.24 -2.00 -11.21
CA GLU A 168 13.38 -1.21 -12.41
C GLU A 168 12.63 0.12 -12.28
N GLY A 169 12.90 1.07 -13.17
CA GLY A 169 12.28 2.38 -13.14
C GLY A 169 12.18 3.04 -14.50
N LYS A 170 11.20 3.93 -14.63
CA LYS A 170 10.91 4.69 -15.86
C LYS A 170 10.95 6.17 -15.60
N GLN A 171 11.88 6.85 -16.26
CA GLN A 171 11.85 8.31 -16.40
C GLN A 171 10.80 8.71 -17.44
N LEU A 172 10.01 9.72 -17.11
CA LEU A 172 9.01 10.35 -17.95
C LEU A 172 9.43 11.80 -18.20
N ASP A 173 9.58 12.13 -19.48
CA ASP A 173 9.73 13.50 -19.94
C ASP A 173 8.35 14.15 -20.05
N ALA A 174 8.27 15.48 -19.95
CA ALA A 174 7.02 16.26 -19.89
C ALA A 174 6.13 16.10 -21.15
N ALA A 175 5.49 14.95 -21.28
CA ALA A 175 4.59 14.62 -22.36
C ALA A 175 3.18 15.16 -22.07
N THR A 176 2.58 15.79 -23.07
CA THR A 176 1.20 16.29 -23.02
C THR A 176 0.20 15.13 -22.95
N ASP A 177 0.50 14.04 -23.66
CA ASP A 177 -0.38 12.88 -23.77
C ASP A 177 -0.12 11.86 -22.65
N PRO A 178 -1.17 11.25 -22.07
CA PRO A 178 -1.02 10.17 -21.13
C PRO A 178 -0.32 8.95 -21.76
N VAL A 179 0.61 8.37 -21.01
CA VAL A 179 1.36 7.17 -21.37
C VAL A 179 0.98 6.06 -20.40
N GLN A 180 0.95 4.84 -20.88
CA GLN A 180 0.75 3.66 -20.04
C GLN A 180 2.09 2.98 -19.77
N LEU A 181 2.32 2.65 -18.50
CA LEU A 181 3.45 1.87 -18.04
C LEU A 181 2.96 0.51 -17.54
N GLU A 182 3.68 -0.54 -17.86
CA GLU A 182 3.47 -1.88 -17.32
C GLU A 182 4.80 -2.48 -16.88
N PHE A 183 4.99 -2.64 -15.57
CA PHE A 183 6.15 -3.28 -14.96
C PHE A 183 5.78 -4.71 -14.56
N ARG A 184 6.64 -5.71 -14.81
CA ARG A 184 6.32 -7.12 -14.49
C ARG A 184 7.33 -7.70 -13.52
N GLU A 185 6.80 -8.41 -12.52
CA GLU A 185 7.60 -9.04 -11.48
C GLU A 185 7.22 -10.52 -11.34
N SER A 186 8.26 -11.38 -11.43
CA SER A 186 8.13 -12.80 -11.17
C SER A 186 7.91 -13.04 -9.68
N LEU A 187 6.97 -13.91 -9.32
CA LEU A 187 6.70 -14.27 -7.92
C LEU A 187 7.63 -15.37 -7.38
N ALA A 188 8.57 -15.88 -8.19
CA ALA A 188 9.51 -16.93 -7.79
C ALA A 188 10.34 -16.60 -6.52
N PRO A 189 10.82 -15.36 -6.29
CA PRO A 189 11.65 -15.01 -5.12
C PRO A 189 10.92 -14.96 -3.77
N PHE A 190 9.58 -15.02 -3.76
CA PHE A 190 8.77 -14.64 -2.60
C PHE A 190 8.32 -15.84 -1.73
N GLU A 191 9.13 -16.90 -1.67
CA GLU A 191 8.80 -18.13 -0.94
C GLU A 191 8.61 -17.88 0.57
N ASP A 192 9.52 -17.11 1.17
CA ASP A 192 9.57 -16.88 2.62
C ASP A 192 8.94 -15.56 3.07
N GLY A 193 8.45 -14.74 2.13
CA GLY A 193 7.90 -13.42 2.43
C GLY A 193 8.25 -12.37 1.38
N GLY A 194 7.74 -11.16 1.59
CA GLY A 194 8.01 -10.00 0.75
C GLY A 194 6.77 -9.43 0.06
N TRP A 195 6.92 -8.18 -0.33
CA TRP A 195 5.93 -7.33 -1.00
C TRP A 195 6.53 -6.73 -2.26
N VAL A 196 5.68 -6.27 -3.17
CA VAL A 196 6.07 -5.47 -4.34
C VAL A 196 5.29 -4.17 -4.30
N TRP A 197 5.94 -3.04 -4.56
CA TRP A 197 5.28 -1.74 -4.63
C TRP A 197 5.99 -0.85 -5.65
N PHE A 198 5.46 0.36 -5.83
CA PHE A 198 6.10 1.38 -6.65
C PHE A 198 6.14 2.71 -5.92
N ASP A 199 7.11 3.53 -6.27
CA ASP A 199 7.20 4.91 -5.82
C ASP A 199 7.20 5.83 -7.03
N VAL A 200 6.80 7.07 -6.81
CA VAL A 200 6.81 8.12 -7.80
C VAL A 200 7.51 9.36 -7.27
N ALA A 201 8.31 9.99 -8.11
CA ALA A 201 9.06 11.20 -7.77
C ALA A 201 9.01 12.21 -8.90
N THR A 202 8.99 13.49 -8.55
CA THR A 202 9.01 14.63 -9.47
C THR A 202 10.19 15.55 -9.17
N ASP A 203 10.74 16.18 -10.20
CA ASP A 203 11.77 17.23 -10.07
C ASP A 203 11.16 18.60 -10.38
N ARG A 204 11.17 19.02 -11.65
CA ARG A 204 10.64 20.34 -12.06
C ARG A 204 9.18 20.34 -12.51
N GLY A 205 8.70 19.21 -13.02
CA GLY A 205 7.33 19.06 -13.52
C GLY A 205 6.39 18.43 -12.49
N SER A 206 5.11 18.39 -12.81
CA SER A 206 4.13 17.58 -12.08
C SER A 206 3.94 16.23 -12.77
N LEU A 207 3.48 15.25 -12.00
CA LEU A 207 3.15 13.92 -12.49
C LEU A 207 1.78 13.50 -11.97
N THR A 208 0.86 13.14 -12.86
CA THR A 208 -0.43 12.54 -12.50
C THR A 208 -0.36 11.03 -12.73
N VAL A 209 -0.76 10.25 -11.74
CA VAL A 209 -0.96 8.80 -11.82
C VAL A 209 -2.46 8.52 -11.81
N THR A 210 -2.93 7.65 -12.70
CA THR A 210 -4.35 7.29 -12.85
C THR A 210 -4.51 5.80 -13.15
N ASP A 211 -5.58 5.21 -12.61
CA ASP A 211 -6.01 3.81 -12.88
C ASP A 211 -4.86 2.79 -12.69
N ALA A 212 -4.03 2.99 -11.67
CA ALA A 212 -2.98 2.05 -11.33
C ALA A 212 -3.57 0.76 -10.71
N ALA A 213 -3.09 -0.39 -11.14
CA ALA A 213 -3.54 -1.69 -10.65
C ALA A 213 -2.49 -2.79 -10.84
N TRP A 214 -2.50 -3.74 -9.92
CA TRP A 214 -1.84 -5.03 -10.05
C TRP A 214 -2.73 -5.98 -10.83
N ILE A 215 -2.17 -6.58 -11.88
CA ILE A 215 -2.92 -7.35 -12.86
C ILE A 215 -2.19 -8.65 -13.20
N VAL A 216 -2.93 -9.58 -13.80
CA VAL A 216 -2.41 -10.79 -14.46
C VAL A 216 -2.75 -10.73 -15.94
N ASP A 217 -2.07 -11.52 -16.78
CA ASP A 217 -2.37 -11.59 -18.22
C ASP A 217 -3.66 -12.34 -18.52
N GLU A 218 -3.81 -13.50 -17.91
CA GLU A 218 -4.99 -14.33 -18.13
C GLU A 218 -6.17 -13.84 -17.30
N PRO A 219 -7.37 -13.69 -17.89
CA PRO A 219 -8.56 -13.36 -17.13
C PRO A 219 -8.86 -14.42 -16.06
N LEU A 220 -9.01 -13.96 -14.82
CA LEU A 220 -9.47 -14.78 -13.69
C LEU A 220 -10.83 -15.42 -14.00
N PRO A 221 -11.11 -16.64 -13.52
CA PRO A 221 -12.40 -17.28 -13.68
C PRO A 221 -13.50 -16.47 -12.98
N ALA A 222 -14.62 -16.25 -13.66
CA ALA A 222 -15.79 -15.64 -13.02
C ALA A 222 -16.37 -16.60 -11.99
N ARG A 223 -16.59 -16.10 -10.78
CA ARG A 223 -17.26 -16.83 -9.72
C ARG A 223 -18.32 -15.91 -9.10
N PRO A 224 -19.61 -16.26 -9.19
CA PRO A 224 -20.65 -15.48 -8.55
C PRO A 224 -20.46 -15.53 -7.03
N LEU A 225 -20.51 -14.35 -6.39
CA LEU A 225 -20.36 -14.21 -4.94
C LEU A 225 -21.73 -14.15 -4.27
N ALA A 226 -21.91 -14.93 -3.21
CA ALA A 226 -23.01 -14.74 -2.28
C ALA A 226 -22.48 -14.10 -0.99
N VAL A 227 -23.04 -12.96 -0.60
CA VAL A 227 -22.68 -12.25 0.63
C VAL A 227 -23.74 -12.53 1.69
N ALA A 228 -23.34 -12.92 2.90
CA ALA A 228 -24.26 -13.11 4.02
C ALA A 228 -23.90 -12.14 5.15
N ILE A 229 -24.88 -11.34 5.57
CA ILE A 229 -24.76 -10.35 6.65
C ILE A 229 -25.71 -10.77 7.77
N THR A 230 -25.16 -11.19 8.90
CA THR A 230 -25.93 -11.46 10.12
C THR A 230 -26.04 -10.18 10.95
N THR A 231 -27.24 -9.89 11.48
CA THR A 231 -27.47 -8.69 12.29
C THR A 231 -28.45 -8.95 13.43
N PHE A 232 -28.31 -8.19 14.50
CA PHE A 232 -29.16 -8.24 15.69
C PHE A 232 -29.32 -6.83 16.26
N ASN A 233 -30.53 -6.26 16.17
CA ASN A 233 -30.86 -4.92 16.69
C ASN A 233 -29.91 -3.80 16.23
N ARG A 234 -29.31 -3.95 15.04
CA ARG A 234 -28.41 -2.98 14.40
C ARG A 234 -28.87 -2.66 12.97
N PRO A 235 -30.09 -2.13 12.80
CA PRO A 235 -30.64 -1.87 11.47
C PRO A 235 -29.83 -0.80 10.71
N ALA A 236 -29.39 0.25 11.38
CA ALA A 236 -28.59 1.31 10.76
C ALA A 236 -27.25 0.78 10.23
N ASP A 237 -26.50 0.03 11.05
CA ASP A 237 -25.22 -0.58 10.65
C ASP A 237 -25.40 -1.52 9.45
N CYS A 238 -26.46 -2.34 9.45
CA CYS A 238 -26.74 -3.26 8.35
C CYS A 238 -27.08 -2.51 7.05
N VAL A 239 -27.89 -1.45 7.11
CA VAL A 239 -28.20 -0.63 5.94
C VAL A 239 -26.94 0.09 5.43
N THR A 240 -26.06 0.57 6.32
CA THR A 240 -24.77 1.15 5.93
C THR A 240 -23.88 0.12 5.21
N ALA A 241 -23.82 -1.12 5.70
CA ALA A 241 -23.06 -2.19 5.04
C ALA A 241 -23.63 -2.53 3.65
N LEU A 242 -24.97 -2.59 3.51
CA LEU A 242 -25.63 -2.78 2.21
C LEU A 242 -25.34 -1.64 1.24
N ALA A 243 -25.37 -0.39 1.72
CA ALA A 243 -25.05 0.77 0.90
C ALA A 243 -23.59 0.73 0.41
N ALA A 244 -22.66 0.35 1.28
CA ALA A 244 -21.25 0.22 0.92
C ALA A 244 -21.00 -0.84 -0.17
N LEU A 245 -21.79 -1.93 -0.20
CA LEU A 245 -21.73 -2.90 -1.30
C LEU A 245 -22.21 -2.29 -2.63
N ALA A 246 -23.22 -1.41 -2.58
CA ALA A 246 -23.78 -0.76 -3.76
C ALA A 246 -22.92 0.38 -4.33
N GLU A 247 -22.04 0.97 -3.51
CA GLU A 247 -21.18 2.09 -3.92
C GLU A 247 -20.17 1.73 -5.02
N GLU A 248 -19.73 0.48 -5.10
CA GLU A 248 -18.66 0.06 -6.02
C GLU A 248 -19.17 -0.90 -7.08
N GLN A 249 -19.24 -0.43 -8.32
CA GLN A 249 -19.73 -1.22 -9.44
C GLN A 249 -18.89 -2.47 -9.74
N ALA A 250 -17.59 -2.43 -9.48
CA ALA A 250 -16.75 -3.63 -9.62
C ALA A 250 -17.13 -4.74 -8.61
N VAL A 251 -17.64 -4.36 -7.44
CA VAL A 251 -18.13 -5.29 -6.40
C VAL A 251 -19.52 -5.78 -6.75
N LEU A 252 -20.45 -4.88 -7.10
CA LEU A 252 -21.79 -5.25 -7.54
C LEU A 252 -21.76 -6.23 -8.72
N GLY A 253 -20.88 -5.98 -9.70
CA GLY A 253 -20.76 -6.82 -10.89
C GLY A 253 -20.38 -8.28 -10.63
N VAL A 254 -19.93 -8.64 -9.42
CA VAL A 254 -19.61 -10.03 -9.03
C VAL A 254 -20.55 -10.62 -7.99
N ILE A 255 -21.37 -9.81 -7.31
CA ILE A 255 -22.34 -10.28 -6.31
C ILE A 255 -23.56 -10.83 -7.03
N ALA A 256 -23.83 -12.12 -6.83
CA ALA A 256 -25.04 -12.76 -7.32
C ALA A 256 -26.20 -12.65 -6.34
N LYS A 257 -25.90 -12.58 -5.03
CA LYS A 257 -26.93 -12.51 -3.99
C LYS A 257 -26.40 -11.96 -2.68
N VAL A 258 -27.23 -11.16 -2.00
CA VAL A 258 -27.01 -10.74 -0.61
C VAL A 258 -28.09 -11.36 0.28
N PHE A 259 -27.67 -12.02 1.36
CA PHE A 259 -28.54 -12.59 2.39
C PHE A 259 -28.40 -11.76 3.66
N VAL A 260 -29.51 -11.23 4.19
CA VAL A 260 -29.54 -10.57 5.49
C VAL A 260 -30.25 -11.48 6.49
N VAL A 261 -29.50 -11.99 7.47
CA VAL A 261 -30.02 -12.86 8.53
C VAL A 261 -30.29 -12.00 9.77
N ASP A 262 -31.51 -11.49 9.86
CA ASP A 262 -31.95 -10.57 10.91
C ASP A 262 -32.60 -11.30 12.11
N GLN A 263 -31.80 -11.45 13.16
CA GLN A 263 -32.17 -12.13 14.40
C GLN A 263 -32.70 -11.14 15.46
N GLY A 264 -32.75 -9.84 15.17
CA GLY A 264 -33.17 -8.80 16.10
C GLY A 264 -34.68 -8.70 16.26
N SER A 265 -35.13 -8.00 17.30
CA SER A 265 -36.50 -7.52 17.45
C SER A 265 -36.74 -6.22 16.66
N VAL A 266 -35.71 -5.40 16.47
CA VAL A 266 -35.74 -4.20 15.60
C VAL A 266 -35.27 -4.58 14.21
N LYS A 267 -36.20 -4.60 13.24
CA LYS A 267 -35.93 -5.18 11.92
C LYS A 267 -35.24 -4.21 10.95
N VAL A 268 -34.28 -4.73 10.19
CA VAL A 268 -33.56 -3.97 9.14
C VAL A 268 -34.51 -3.48 8.07
N ARG A 269 -35.47 -4.32 7.66
CA ARG A 269 -36.44 -3.99 6.61
C ARG A 269 -37.31 -2.77 6.94
N ASP A 270 -37.45 -2.45 8.22
CA ASP A 270 -38.27 -1.34 8.72
C ASP A 270 -37.45 -0.04 8.84
N HIS A 271 -36.13 -0.07 8.57
CA HIS A 271 -35.28 1.11 8.56
C HIS A 271 -35.61 2.02 7.37
N GLN A 272 -35.74 3.33 7.61
CA GLN A 272 -36.18 4.31 6.61
C GLN A 272 -35.40 4.30 5.28
N ARG A 273 -34.09 3.99 5.33
CA ARG A 273 -33.21 3.92 4.14
C ARG A 273 -33.14 2.53 3.49
N PHE A 274 -33.76 1.50 4.06
CA PHE A 274 -33.60 0.13 3.59
C PHE A 274 -34.10 -0.05 2.15
N ALA A 275 -35.31 0.43 1.85
CA ALA A 275 -35.92 0.26 0.53
C ALA A 275 -35.10 0.94 -0.58
N GLU A 276 -34.57 2.14 -0.30
CA GLU A 276 -33.70 2.89 -1.22
C GLU A 276 -32.40 2.12 -1.52
N VAL A 277 -31.72 1.63 -0.48
CA VAL A 277 -30.45 0.91 -0.63
C VAL A 277 -30.64 -0.45 -1.27
N ALA A 278 -31.70 -1.17 -0.91
CA ALA A 278 -32.00 -2.49 -1.49
C ALA A 278 -32.30 -2.41 -2.99
N ALA A 279 -32.81 -1.29 -3.50
CA ALA A 279 -33.05 -1.08 -4.93
C ALA A 279 -31.76 -0.82 -5.74
N GLN A 280 -30.62 -0.59 -5.08
CA GLN A 280 -29.32 -0.34 -5.71
C GLN A 280 -28.43 -1.60 -5.80
N LEU A 281 -28.84 -2.69 -5.14
CA LEU A 281 -28.16 -3.99 -5.13
C LEU A 281 -28.72 -4.92 -6.21
#